data_AF-A0A920UK35-F1
#
_entry.id   AF-A0A920UK35-F1
#
_cell.length_a   1.000
_cell.length_b   1.000
_cell.length_c   1.000
_cell.angle_alpha   90.00
_cell.angle_beta   90.00
_cell.angle_gamma   90.00
#
_symmetry.space_group_name_H-M   'P 1'
#
loop_
_entity.id
_entity.type
_entity.pdbx_description
1 polymer ?
#
loop_
_entity_poly.entity_id
_entity_poly.type
_entity_poly.pdbx_seq_one_letter_code
_entity_poly.pdbx_strand_id
1 'polypeptide(L)'
;MRASIYFYRLSTNNVESTNAIDAVKKSTIIPAESLGLKNKTGSIDIGKKADLNIISTDDLHFGGITKYHDLLSLVIYNATAKDIKYSIVQGKIISENNIINTISESETLKDAELEISKIWTNHFNGSE
;
A
#
# COMPACT_ATOMS: atom_id res chain seq x y z
N MET A 1 -2.84 4.62 4.32
CA MET A 1 -1.86 5.59 4.84
C MET A 1 -2.37 7.03 4.85
N ARG A 2 -2.70 7.65 3.70
CA ARG A 2 -3.22 9.04 3.67
C ARG A 2 -4.44 9.29 4.56
N ALA A 3 -5.44 8.39 4.50
CA ALA A 3 -6.62 8.47 5.36
C ALA A 3 -6.28 8.41 6.86
N SER A 4 -5.30 7.60 7.28
CA SER A 4 -4.93 7.49 8.70
C SER A 4 -4.25 8.76 9.20
N ILE A 5 -3.48 9.45 8.36
CA ILE A 5 -2.91 10.77 8.70
C ILE A 5 -4.03 11.76 9.00
N TYR A 6 -5.03 11.86 8.10
CA TYR A 6 -6.14 12.79 8.26
C TYR A 6 -6.99 12.47 9.50
N PHE A 7 -7.37 11.21 9.69
CA PHE A 7 -8.14 10.81 10.87
C PHE A 7 -7.37 11.03 12.17
N TYR A 8 -6.06 10.77 12.20
CA TYR A 8 -5.26 11.01 13.40
C TYR A 8 -5.22 12.50 13.75
N ARG A 9 -4.94 13.37 12.78
CA ARG A 9 -4.94 14.84 12.97
C ARG A 9 -6.28 15.37 13.46
N LEU A 10 -7.38 14.88 12.89
CA LEU A 10 -8.74 15.23 13.30
C LEU A 10 -9.02 14.75 14.73
N SER A 11 -8.68 13.50 15.05
CA SER A 11 -8.90 12.93 16.38
C SER A 11 -8.13 13.65 17.49
N THR A 12 -6.95 14.19 17.17
CA THR A 12 -6.13 14.95 18.12
C THR A 12 -6.39 16.46 18.08
N ASN A 13 -7.24 16.93 17.15
CA ASN A 13 -7.41 18.34 16.81
C ASN A 13 -6.08 19.09 16.65
N ASN A 14 -5.10 18.44 16.01
CA ASN A 14 -3.73 18.95 15.85
C ASN A 14 -3.17 18.49 14.51
N VAL A 15 -2.85 19.42 13.62
CA VAL A 15 -2.33 19.13 12.27
C VAL A 15 -0.88 18.63 12.28
N GLU A 16 -0.13 18.86 13.36
CA GLU A 16 1.27 18.46 13.50
C GLU A 16 1.43 17.10 14.20
N SER A 17 0.34 16.48 14.67
CA SER A 17 0.39 15.26 15.48
C SER A 17 0.94 14.03 14.75
N THR A 18 0.95 14.04 13.41
CA THR A 18 1.59 13.02 12.59
C THR A 18 2.07 13.62 11.28
N ASN A 19 3.17 13.08 10.76
CA ASN A 19 3.78 13.51 9.50
C ASN A 19 3.98 12.32 8.53
N ALA A 20 4.59 12.60 7.37
CA ALA A 20 4.85 11.62 6.33
C ALA A 20 5.80 10.49 6.79
N ILE A 21 6.82 10.80 7.58
CA ILE A 21 7.79 9.82 8.11
C ILE A 21 7.08 8.83 9.04
N ASP A 22 6.25 9.33 9.96
CA ASP A 22 5.49 8.49 10.88
C ASP A 22 4.52 7.58 10.12
N ALA A 23 3.93 8.09 9.05
CA ALA A 23 3.02 7.33 8.20
C ALA A 23 3.73 6.16 7.48
N VAL A 24 4.95 6.38 6.95
CA VAL A 24 5.80 5.31 6.41
C VAL A 24 6.10 4.28 7.49
N LYS A 25 6.63 4.70 8.64
CA LYS A 25 6.99 3.79 9.73
C LYS A 25 5.81 2.93 10.18
N LYS A 26 4.63 3.54 10.35
CA LYS A 26 3.37 2.86 10.73
C LYS A 26 2.83 1.92 9.66
N SER A 27 3.34 1.99 8.43
CA SER A 27 2.95 1.10 7.33
C SER A 27 4.05 0.11 6.93
N THR A 28 5.26 0.22 7.49
CA THR A 28 6.41 -0.64 7.14
C THR A 28 7.03 -1.28 8.39
N ILE A 29 7.89 -0.57 9.11
CA ILE A 29 8.70 -1.14 10.18
C ILE A 29 7.89 -1.45 11.44
N ILE A 30 6.92 -0.61 11.82
CA ILE A 30 6.14 -0.80 13.04
C ILE A 30 5.29 -2.08 12.96
N PRO A 31 4.54 -2.36 11.87
CA PRO A 31 3.89 -3.66 11.71
C PRO A 31 4.87 -4.83 11.70
N ALA A 32 6.04 -4.68 11.07
CA ALA A 32 7.07 -5.73 11.07
C ALA A 32 7.60 -6.01 12.49
N GLU A 33 7.75 -5.00 13.34
CA GLU A 33 8.08 -5.16 14.77
C GLU A 33 6.97 -5.89 15.52
N SER A 34 5.72 -5.46 15.37
CA SER A 34 4.56 -6.09 16.01
C SER A 34 4.39 -7.56 15.65
N LEU A 35 4.79 -7.95 14.44
CA LEU A 35 4.74 -9.33 13.95
C LEU A 35 6.01 -10.15 14.24
N GLY A 36 7.02 -9.58 14.92
CA GLY A 36 8.31 -10.24 15.16
C GLY A 36 9.17 -10.44 13.90
N LEU A 37 8.88 -9.69 12.84
CA LEU A 37 9.52 -9.75 11.53
C LEU A 37 10.52 -8.61 11.28
N LYS A 38 10.78 -7.74 12.26
CA LYS A 38 11.66 -6.56 12.09
C LYS A 38 13.06 -6.90 11.57
N ASN A 39 13.61 -8.07 11.91
CA ASN A 39 14.94 -8.50 11.44
C ASN A 39 14.89 -9.09 10.02
N LYS A 40 13.70 -9.25 9.42
CA LYS A 40 13.48 -9.87 8.12
C LYS A 40 12.97 -8.87 7.08
N THR A 41 12.11 -7.92 7.45
CA THR A 41 11.45 -6.97 6.53
C THR A 41 11.04 -5.67 7.24
N GLY A 42 10.42 -4.74 6.51
CA GLY A 42 9.88 -3.48 7.04
C GLY A 42 10.80 -2.28 6.93
N SER A 43 12.07 -2.47 6.54
CA SER A 43 13.02 -1.40 6.22
C SER A 43 14.11 -1.92 5.26
N ILE A 44 14.85 -0.99 4.67
CA ILE A 44 15.95 -1.27 3.74
C ILE A 44 17.25 -1.29 4.54
N ASP A 45 17.63 -2.48 5.04
CA ASP A 45 18.88 -2.70 5.77
C ASP A 45 19.59 -3.94 5.22
N ILE A 46 20.92 -3.98 5.35
CA ILE A 46 21.73 -5.14 4.95
C ILE A 46 21.26 -6.39 5.71
N GLY A 47 21.08 -7.50 4.99
CA GLY A 47 20.66 -8.79 5.53
C GLY A 47 19.14 -9.00 5.62
N LYS A 48 18.32 -7.97 5.36
CA LYS A 48 16.86 -8.12 5.26
C LYS A 48 16.43 -8.61 3.88
N LYS A 49 15.21 -9.15 3.79
CA LYS A 49 14.58 -9.55 2.53
C LYS A 49 14.35 -8.31 1.67
N ALA A 50 14.55 -8.47 0.35
CA ALA A 50 14.24 -7.44 -0.63
C ALA A 50 12.73 -7.37 -0.90
N ASP A 51 11.99 -6.86 0.09
CA ASP A 51 10.56 -6.55 -0.01
C ASP A 51 10.41 -5.05 -0.29
N LEU A 52 10.19 -4.68 -1.54
CA LEU A 52 10.28 -3.30 -2.03
C LEU A 52 9.07 -2.94 -2.90
N ASN A 53 8.64 -1.69 -2.78
CA ASN A 53 7.76 -1.07 -3.78
C ASN A 53 8.50 0.11 -4.41
N ILE A 54 8.55 0.14 -5.74
CA ILE A 54 9.13 1.24 -6.52
C ILE A 54 7.96 2.09 -7.02
N ILE A 55 7.99 3.38 -6.67
CA ILE A 55 6.92 4.33 -6.96
C ILE A 55 7.40 5.28 -8.05
N SER A 56 6.61 5.43 -9.11
CA SER A 56 6.82 6.44 -10.15
C SER A 56 6.29 7.79 -9.67
N THR A 57 7.02 8.86 -9.97
CA THR A 57 6.60 10.24 -9.69
C THR A 57 6.49 11.08 -10.97
N ASP A 58 6.37 10.42 -12.11
CA ASP A 58 6.38 11.08 -13.42
C ASP A 58 4.99 11.60 -13.84
N ASP A 59 3.94 11.17 -13.15
CA ASP A 59 2.55 11.53 -13.46
C ASP A 59 2.17 12.94 -13.01
N LEU A 60 1.14 13.49 -13.65
CA LEU A 60 0.73 14.90 -13.53
C LEU A 60 0.40 15.34 -12.09
N HIS A 61 -0.10 14.43 -11.24
CA HIS A 61 -0.43 14.73 -9.84
C HIS A 61 0.80 14.83 -8.92
N PHE A 62 1.98 14.50 -9.45
CA PHE A 62 3.27 14.86 -8.89
C PHE A 62 3.89 16.08 -9.59
N GLY A 63 3.21 16.72 -10.54
CA GLY A 63 3.74 17.86 -11.28
C GLY A 63 4.00 19.11 -10.41
N GLY A 64 4.87 20.00 -10.89
CA GLY A 64 5.18 21.27 -10.22
C GLY A 64 6.15 21.16 -9.03
N ILE A 65 6.85 20.02 -8.88
CA ILE A 65 7.88 19.84 -7.86
C ILE A 65 9.03 20.80 -8.11
N THR A 66 9.35 21.58 -7.09
CA THR A 66 10.59 22.36 -6.99
C THR A 66 11.51 21.74 -5.95
N LYS A 67 12.78 22.17 -5.91
CA LYS A 67 13.77 21.76 -4.90
C LYS A 67 13.37 21.96 -3.44
N TYR A 68 12.27 22.69 -3.18
CA TYR A 68 11.77 22.96 -1.83
C TYR A 68 10.76 21.92 -1.32
N HIS A 69 10.34 20.96 -2.16
CA HIS A 69 9.37 19.94 -1.75
C HIS A 69 10.08 18.71 -1.19
N ASP A 70 9.59 18.21 -0.06
CA ASP A 70 9.98 16.90 0.47
C ASP A 70 9.34 15.79 -0.38
N LEU A 71 10.18 15.01 -1.07
CA LEU A 71 9.75 13.92 -1.94
C LEU A 71 8.93 12.88 -1.16
N LEU A 72 9.28 12.62 0.11
CA LEU A 72 8.53 11.68 0.91
C LEU A 72 7.11 12.18 1.14
N SER A 73 6.95 13.41 1.62
CA SER A 73 5.64 14.03 1.80
C SER A 73 4.83 14.00 0.50
N LEU A 74 5.45 14.30 -0.64
CA LEU A 74 4.80 14.23 -1.94
C LEU A 74 4.22 12.83 -2.23
N VAL A 75 5.01 11.78 -2.04
CA VAL A 75 4.55 10.39 -2.22
C VAL A 75 3.41 10.07 -1.26
N ILE A 76 3.56 10.39 0.02
CA ILE A 76 2.58 10.02 1.05
C ILE A 76 1.23 10.72 0.86
N TYR A 77 1.24 11.98 0.40
CA TYR A 77 0.02 12.76 0.21
C TYR A 77 -0.61 12.63 -1.17
N ASN A 78 0.17 12.39 -2.22
CA ASN A 78 -0.34 12.39 -3.60
C ASN A 78 -0.45 10.99 -4.21
N ALA A 79 0.51 10.11 -3.96
CA ALA A 79 0.57 8.81 -4.62
C ALA A 79 -0.69 7.97 -4.40
N THR A 80 -0.98 7.15 -5.38
CA THR A 80 -2.06 6.16 -5.44
C THR A 80 -1.47 4.78 -5.77
N ALA A 81 -2.31 3.75 -5.74
CA ALA A 81 -1.86 2.41 -6.12
C ALA A 81 -1.36 2.35 -7.57
N LYS A 82 -1.88 3.22 -8.46
CA LYS A 82 -1.49 3.28 -9.88
C LYS A 82 -0.04 3.72 -10.10
N ASP A 83 0.56 4.36 -9.11
CA ASP A 83 1.92 4.89 -9.21
C ASP A 83 2.96 3.83 -8.89
N ILE A 84 2.56 2.62 -8.49
CA ILE A 84 3.47 1.52 -8.25
C ILE A 84 4.00 1.00 -9.60
N LYS A 85 5.29 1.24 -9.83
CA LYS A 85 6.00 0.73 -11.01
C LYS A 85 6.43 -0.72 -10.83
N TYR A 86 6.93 -1.07 -9.65
CA TYR A 86 7.34 -2.44 -9.33
C TYR A 86 6.95 -2.80 -7.90
N SER A 87 6.44 -4.01 -7.71
CA SER A 87 6.38 -4.67 -6.40
C SER A 87 7.29 -5.88 -6.39
N ILE A 88 8.19 -5.91 -5.42
CA ILE A 88 9.24 -6.92 -5.28
C ILE A 88 9.05 -7.58 -3.92
N VAL A 89 9.01 -8.91 -3.90
CA VAL A 89 8.94 -9.71 -2.67
C VAL A 89 10.10 -10.69 -2.68
N GLN A 90 10.94 -10.64 -1.65
CA GLN A 90 12.12 -11.47 -1.51
C GLN A 90 13.02 -11.45 -2.77
N GLY A 91 13.15 -10.29 -3.40
CA GLY A 91 13.97 -10.09 -4.60
C GLY A 91 13.31 -10.54 -5.91
N LYS A 92 12.09 -11.06 -5.89
CA LYS A 92 11.33 -11.40 -7.11
C LYS A 92 10.32 -10.31 -7.42
N ILE A 93 10.32 -9.80 -8.65
CA ILE A 93 9.27 -8.90 -9.16
C ILE A 93 7.97 -9.72 -9.27
N ILE A 94 6.96 -9.32 -8.50
CA ILE A 94 5.62 -9.94 -8.51
C ILE A 94 4.60 -9.10 -9.30
N SER A 95 4.87 -7.80 -9.46
CA SER A 95 4.06 -6.89 -10.27
C SER A 95 4.94 -5.83 -10.93
N GLU A 96 4.62 -5.50 -12.18
CA GLU A 96 5.25 -4.46 -12.97
C GLU A 96 4.17 -3.61 -13.67
N ASN A 97 4.28 -2.29 -13.57
CA ASN A 97 3.34 -1.32 -14.16
C ASN A 97 1.86 -1.64 -13.85
N ASN A 98 1.56 -1.97 -12.59
CA ASN A 98 0.26 -2.40 -12.08
C ASN A 98 -0.29 -3.72 -12.64
N ILE A 99 0.51 -4.49 -13.38
CA ILE A 99 0.13 -5.82 -13.84
C ILE A 99 0.69 -6.83 -12.85
N ILE A 100 -0.16 -7.71 -12.32
CA ILE A 100 0.24 -8.78 -11.38
C ILE A 100 0.71 -9.98 -12.21
N ASN A 101 1.95 -10.40 -12.01
CA ASN A 101 2.59 -11.44 -12.82
C ASN A 101 2.47 -12.85 -12.21
N THR A 102 1.77 -12.98 -11.09
CA THR A 102 1.72 -14.22 -10.28
C THR A 102 0.37 -14.92 -10.28
N ILE A 103 -0.68 -14.28 -10.79
CA ILE A 103 -2.05 -14.82 -10.87
C ILE A 103 -2.71 -14.41 -12.19
N SER A 104 -3.70 -15.18 -12.65
CA SER A 104 -4.57 -14.79 -13.76
C SER A 104 -5.70 -13.90 -13.23
N GLU A 105 -5.75 -12.65 -13.69
CA GLU A 105 -6.80 -11.71 -13.29
C GLU A 105 -8.20 -12.20 -13.68
N SER A 106 -8.35 -12.73 -14.89
CA SER A 106 -9.65 -13.22 -15.38
C SER A 106 -10.15 -14.44 -14.61
N GLU A 107 -9.27 -15.39 -14.27
CA GLU A 107 -9.66 -16.55 -13.47
C GLU A 107 -10.00 -16.13 -12.04
N THR A 108 -9.18 -15.24 -11.45
CA THR A 108 -9.41 -14.73 -10.10
C THR A 108 -10.75 -14.00 -9.98
N LEU A 109 -11.12 -13.18 -10.96
CA LEU A 109 -12.42 -12.49 -10.97
C LEU A 109 -13.59 -13.45 -11.11
N LYS A 110 -13.44 -14.50 -11.94
CA LYS A 110 -14.47 -15.52 -12.11
C LYS A 110 -14.70 -16.32 -10.83
N ASP A 111 -13.62 -16.72 -10.16
CA ASP A 111 -13.70 -17.43 -8.88
C ASP A 111 -14.34 -16.55 -7.80
N ALA A 112 -13.99 -15.25 -7.76
CA ALA A 112 -14.61 -14.30 -6.85
C ALA A 112 -16.12 -14.13 -7.12
N GLU A 113 -16.54 -14.01 -8.37
CA GLU A 113 -17.95 -13.90 -8.74
C GLU A 113 -18.76 -15.14 -8.31
N LEU A 114 -18.19 -16.33 -8.48
CA LEU A 114 -18.80 -17.58 -8.03
C LEU A 114 -19.00 -17.61 -6.51
N GLU A 115 -17.97 -17.26 -5.75
CA GLU A 115 -18.05 -17.24 -4.27
C GLU A 115 -19.00 -16.16 -3.76
N ILE A 116 -18.98 -14.95 -4.35
CA ILE A 116 -19.92 -13.88 -4.00
C ILE A 116 -21.36 -14.33 -4.25
N SER A 117 -21.63 -14.98 -5.38
CA SER A 117 -22.97 -15.50 -5.70
C SER A 117 -23.45 -16.52 -4.67
N LYS A 118 -22.58 -17.45 -4.24
CA LYS A 118 -22.90 -18.42 -3.19
C LYS A 118 -23.23 -17.73 -1.86
N ILE A 119 -22.39 -16.78 -1.43
CA ILE A 119 -22.60 -16.02 -0.19
C ILE A 119 -23.92 -15.27 -0.26
N TRP A 120 -24.21 -14.60 -1.37
CA TRP A 120 -25.42 -13.82 -1.56
C TRP A 120 -26.67 -14.70 -1.52
N THR A 121 -26.68 -15.82 -2.26
CA THR A 121 -27.79 -16.77 -2.25
C THR A 121 -28.01 -17.36 -0.86
N ASN A 122 -26.95 -17.80 -0.16
CA ASN A 122 -27.09 -18.38 1.18
C ASN A 122 -27.59 -17.36 2.23
N HIS A 123 -27.20 -16.09 2.10
CA HIS A 123 -27.58 -15.05 3.05
C HIS A 123 -28.99 -14.51 2.80
N PHE A 124 -29.40 -14.35 1.53
CA PHE A 124 -30.65 -13.67 1.17
C PHE A 124 -31.76 -14.62 0.71
N ASN A 125 -31.47 -15.86 0.30
CA ASN A 125 -32.49 -16.85 -0.07
C ASN A 125 -32.76 -17.87 1.04
N GLY A 126 -32.12 -17.74 2.21
CA GLY A 126 -32.33 -18.60 3.39
C GLY A 126 -33.38 -18.09 4.38
N SER A 127 -34.20 -17.11 3.99
CA SER A 127 -35.24 -16.48 4.84
C SER A 127 -36.67 -16.73 4.32
N GLU A 128 -36.96 -17.97 3.93
CA GLU A 128 -38.34 -18.50 3.85
C GLU A 128 -38.53 -19.60 4.89
#